data_AF-A0A2B7X3L2-F1
#
_entry.id   AF-A0A2B7X3L2-F1
#
_cell.length_a   1.000
_cell.length_b   1.000
_cell.length_c   1.000
_cell.angle_alpha   90.00
_cell.angle_beta   90.00
_cell.angle_gamma   90.00
#
_symmetry.space_group_name_H-M   'P 1'
#
loop_
_entity.id
_entity.type
_entity.pdbx_description
1 polymer ?
#
loop_
_entity_poly.entity_id
_entity_poly.type
_entity_poly.pdbx_seq_one_letter_code
_entity_poly.pdbx_strand_id
1 'polypeptide(L)'
;MQAVDSFISVSNNVALIPIHPTTSTSRWPKKLFAHSSHLWDLESLHKYAHGPLHIQTVKYWSKIVKDCPHVSIFHETYVVPPGQWENIYTNSRPTGLGATSFAVRTAQGNGETEWMSPVVDASKGALRGMAGRIKSDYLKGYEEKQKEFWDQSFDVDYKKFAP
;
A
#
# COMPACT_ATOMS: atom_id res chain seq x y z
N MET A 1 -11.68 22.04 0.14
CA MET A 1 -11.70 20.58 -0.09
C MET A 1 -10.33 20.09 0.34
N GLN A 2 -10.24 19.36 1.45
CA GLN A 2 -8.97 19.08 2.13
C GLN A 2 -8.24 17.93 1.42
N ALA A 3 -6.98 18.17 1.07
CA ALA A 3 -6.04 17.10 0.74
C ALA A 3 -5.75 16.34 2.03
N VAL A 4 -6.19 15.10 2.07
CA VAL A 4 -6.03 14.15 3.18
C VAL A 4 -5.80 12.82 2.41
N ASP A 5 -4.72 12.07 2.51
CA ASP A 5 -3.86 11.73 3.64
C ASP A 5 -2.77 10.75 3.12
N SER A 6 -1.60 10.71 3.75
CA SER A 6 -0.55 9.71 3.51
C SER A 6 -0.48 8.69 4.66
N PHE A 7 0.15 7.55 4.44
CA PHE A 7 0.22 6.46 5.43
C PHE A 7 1.68 6.14 5.81
N ILE A 8 1.95 5.94 7.11
CA ILE A 8 3.18 5.31 7.61
C ILE A 8 2.76 4.17 8.56
N SER A 9 3.19 2.94 8.31
CA SER A 9 3.09 1.85 9.31
C SER A 9 4.39 1.15 9.59
N VAL A 10 4.50 0.80 10.87
CA VAL A 10 5.41 -0.17 11.41
C VAL A 10 4.72 -1.54 11.36
N SER A 11 4.81 -2.25 10.23
CA SER A 11 4.52 -3.69 10.15
C SER A 11 5.22 -4.32 8.94
N ASN A 12 5.65 -5.57 9.09
CA ASN A 12 6.24 -6.40 8.04
C ASN A 12 5.16 -6.69 6.99
N ASN A 13 5.09 -5.91 5.93
CA ASN A 13 4.03 -6.09 4.95
C ASN A 13 4.47 -7.07 3.87
N VAL A 14 3.65 -8.10 3.67
CA VAL A 14 3.65 -8.86 2.42
C VAL A 14 2.66 -8.18 1.49
N ALA A 15 3.17 -7.55 0.44
CA ALA A 15 2.33 -6.97 -0.60
C ALA A 15 2.02 -8.06 -1.63
N LEU A 16 0.78 -8.48 -1.64
CA LEU A 16 0.08 -8.75 -2.88
C LEU A 16 -0.82 -7.44 -3.10
N ILE A 17 -0.59 -6.65 -4.16
CA ILE A 17 -1.51 -5.75 -4.96
C ILE A 17 -3.06 -6.04 -4.93
N PRO A 18 -3.97 -5.29 -4.31
CA PRO A 18 -5.43 -5.59 -4.16
C PRO A 18 -6.22 -6.17 -5.38
N ILE A 19 -7.32 -6.93 -5.17
CA ILE A 19 -8.25 -7.32 -6.26
C ILE A 19 -8.89 -6.07 -6.85
N HIS A 20 -8.32 -5.58 -7.93
CA HIS A 20 -8.95 -4.62 -8.80
C HIS A 20 -8.81 -5.23 -10.19
N PRO A 21 -9.91 -5.66 -10.84
CA PRO A 21 -9.83 -6.13 -12.23
C PRO A 21 -9.33 -4.95 -13.07
N THR A 22 -8.03 -4.95 -13.33
CA THR A 22 -7.35 -3.95 -14.14
C THR A 22 -7.05 -4.62 -15.46
N THR A 23 -7.92 -4.39 -16.44
CA THR A 23 -7.60 -4.75 -17.82
C THR A 23 -6.46 -3.86 -18.28
N SER A 24 -5.32 -4.46 -18.60
CA SER A 24 -4.18 -3.75 -19.19
C SER A 24 -4.61 -3.06 -20.48
N THR A 25 -4.53 -1.73 -20.51
CA THR A 25 -4.77 -0.90 -21.69
C THR A 25 -3.49 -0.75 -22.51
N SER A 26 -2.85 -1.86 -22.85
CA SER A 26 -1.73 -1.82 -23.80
C SER A 26 -2.26 -1.53 -25.22
N ARG A 27 -1.41 -0.96 -26.09
CA ARG A 27 -1.70 -0.69 -27.52
C ARG A 27 -2.22 -1.92 -28.29
N TRP A 28 -2.07 -3.12 -27.72
CA TRP A 28 -2.67 -4.39 -28.14
C TRP A 28 -3.57 -4.94 -27.02
N PRO A 29 -4.80 -5.42 -27.31
CA PRO A 29 -5.72 -5.84 -26.25
C PRO A 29 -5.28 -7.16 -25.63
N LYS A 30 -4.49 -7.08 -24.56
CA LYS A 30 -4.20 -8.21 -23.66
C LYS A 30 -5.14 -8.11 -22.46
N LYS A 31 -6.02 -9.09 -22.30
CA LYS A 31 -6.87 -9.18 -21.09
C LYS A 31 -6.00 -9.70 -19.95
N LEU A 32 -5.59 -8.80 -19.07
CA LEU A 32 -4.91 -9.13 -17.81
C LEU A 32 -5.93 -9.05 -16.68
N PHE A 33 -5.89 -10.03 -15.79
CA PHE A 33 -6.56 -9.96 -14.50
C PHE A 33 -5.48 -10.00 -13.42
N ALA A 34 -5.42 -8.95 -12.60
CA ALA A 34 -4.56 -8.90 -11.43
C ALA A 34 -5.44 -9.02 -10.18
N HIS A 35 -5.28 -10.12 -9.46
CA HIS A 35 -5.63 -10.20 -8.03
C HIS A 35 -4.35 -10.02 -7.29
N SER A 36 -4.42 -9.37 -6.14
CA SER A 36 -3.37 -9.48 -5.14
C SER A 36 -3.92 -8.86 -3.80
N SER A 37 -3.25 -9.07 -2.69
CA SER A 37 -3.71 -8.96 -1.28
C SER A 37 -2.63 -8.55 -0.25
N HIS A 38 -2.92 -7.66 0.70
CA HIS A 38 -1.93 -7.31 1.73
C HIS A 38 -2.05 -8.23 2.94
N LEU A 39 -0.93 -8.78 3.42
CA LEU A 39 -0.89 -9.63 4.62
C LEU A 39 0.04 -9.02 5.68
N TRP A 40 -0.35 -9.22 6.94
CA TRP A 40 0.25 -8.59 8.12
C TRP A 40 1.64 -9.13 8.47
N ASP A 41 1.92 -10.37 8.10
CA ASP A 41 3.15 -11.06 8.44
C ASP A 41 3.39 -12.26 7.48
N LEU A 42 4.63 -12.74 7.50
CA LEU A 42 5.09 -13.82 6.62
C LEU A 42 4.46 -15.18 6.99
N GLU A 43 4.18 -15.43 8.26
CA GLU A 43 3.55 -16.68 8.70
C GLU A 43 2.12 -16.79 8.16
N SER A 44 1.36 -15.70 8.20
CA SER A 44 0.03 -15.59 7.59
C SER A 44 0.06 -15.87 6.08
N LEU A 45 1.08 -15.36 5.37
CA LEU A 45 1.30 -15.70 3.95
C LEU A 45 1.52 -17.20 3.77
N HIS A 46 2.41 -17.82 4.54
CA HIS A 46 2.69 -19.24 4.43
C HIS A 46 1.45 -20.08 4.72
N LYS A 47 0.70 -19.75 5.78
CA LYS A 47 -0.57 -20.43 6.11
C LYS A 47 -1.56 -20.36 4.97
N TYR A 48 -1.70 -19.20 4.33
CA TYR A 48 -2.58 -19.03 3.18
C TYR A 48 -2.09 -19.84 1.95
N ALA A 49 -0.81 -19.70 1.59
CA ALA A 49 -0.22 -20.35 0.42
C ALA A 49 -0.21 -21.88 0.51
N HIS A 50 -0.06 -22.42 1.73
CA HIS A 50 -0.13 -23.86 2.01
C HIS A 50 -1.54 -24.32 2.42
N GLY A 51 -2.53 -23.42 2.39
CA GLY A 51 -3.91 -23.72 2.68
C GLY A 51 -4.52 -24.71 1.68
N PRO A 52 -5.55 -25.48 2.08
CA PRO A 52 -6.10 -26.56 1.28
C PRO A 52 -6.63 -26.07 -0.08
N LEU A 53 -7.32 -24.93 -0.11
CA LEU A 53 -7.87 -24.37 -1.35
C LEU A 53 -6.76 -23.94 -2.32
N HIS A 54 -5.77 -23.18 -1.85
CA HIS A 54 -4.68 -22.69 -2.69
C HIS A 54 -3.89 -23.85 -3.31
N ILE A 55 -3.52 -24.86 -2.49
CA ILE A 55 -2.81 -26.05 -2.98
C ILE A 55 -3.66 -26.86 -3.96
N GLN A 56 -4.96 -27.00 -3.73
CA GLN A 56 -5.87 -27.67 -4.67
C GLN A 56 -5.90 -26.95 -6.03
N THR A 57 -5.99 -25.62 -6.03
CA THR A 57 -5.99 -24.82 -7.25
C THR A 57 -4.67 -24.92 -8.01
N VAL A 58 -3.52 -24.85 -7.31
CA VAL A 58 -2.20 -25.03 -7.94
C VAL A 58 -2.08 -26.43 -8.55
N LYS A 59 -2.51 -27.48 -7.84
CA LYS A 59 -2.51 -28.85 -8.37
C LYS A 59 -3.40 -29.00 -9.59
N TYR A 60 -4.57 -28.36 -9.60
CA TYR A 60 -5.47 -28.37 -10.74
C TYR A 60 -4.84 -27.65 -11.94
N TRP A 61 -4.32 -26.44 -11.75
CA TRP A 61 -3.67 -25.66 -12.79
C TRP A 61 -2.50 -26.42 -13.43
N SER A 62 -1.63 -27.02 -12.62
CA SER A 62 -0.50 -27.82 -13.11
C SER A 62 -0.90 -29.03 -13.96
N LYS A 63 -2.14 -29.55 -13.80
CA LYS A 63 -2.65 -30.64 -14.65
C LYS A 63 -3.10 -30.15 -16.03
N ILE A 64 -3.72 -28.97 -16.10
CA ILE A 64 -4.37 -28.47 -17.32
C ILE A 64 -3.50 -27.48 -18.12
N VAL A 65 -2.40 -26.98 -17.54
CA VAL A 65 -1.57 -25.92 -18.13
C VAL A 65 -1.08 -26.25 -19.55
N LYS A 66 -0.79 -27.52 -19.83
CA LYS A 66 -0.34 -27.98 -21.16
C LYS A 66 -1.43 -27.80 -22.23
N ASP A 67 -2.69 -27.91 -21.84
CA ASP A 67 -3.84 -27.77 -22.73
C ASP A 67 -4.30 -26.31 -22.85
N CYS A 68 -3.69 -25.39 -22.08
CA CYS A 68 -4.04 -23.98 -22.00
C CYS A 68 -2.89 -23.06 -22.46
N PRO A 69 -2.39 -23.15 -23.72
CA PRO A 69 -1.19 -22.44 -24.16
C PRO A 69 -1.35 -20.90 -24.23
N HIS A 70 -2.59 -20.41 -24.18
CA HIS A 70 -2.94 -19.00 -24.29
C HIS A 70 -3.16 -18.31 -22.94
N VAL A 71 -3.06 -19.05 -21.82
CA VAL A 71 -3.27 -18.53 -20.46
C VAL A 71 -2.00 -18.74 -19.64
N SER A 72 -1.52 -17.66 -19.03
CA SER A 72 -0.40 -17.67 -18.08
C SER A 72 -0.86 -17.17 -16.72
N ILE A 73 -0.43 -17.85 -15.66
CA ILE A 73 -0.59 -17.39 -14.27
C ILE A 73 0.79 -17.15 -13.70
N PHE A 74 1.00 -15.98 -13.11
CA PHE A 74 2.23 -15.60 -12.42
C PHE A 74 1.87 -14.87 -11.12
N HIS A 75 2.80 -14.82 -10.18
CA HIS A 75 2.67 -14.04 -8.97
C HIS A 75 4.01 -13.42 -8.59
N GLU A 76 3.96 -12.23 -8.00
CA GLU A 76 5.11 -11.52 -7.46
C GLU A 76 4.81 -11.25 -5.98
N THR A 77 5.76 -11.58 -5.11
CA THR A 77 5.60 -11.42 -3.66
C THR A 77 6.75 -10.61 -3.11
N TYR A 78 6.42 -9.57 -2.34
CA TYR A 78 7.41 -8.69 -1.72
C TYR A 78 7.22 -8.69 -0.21
N VAL A 79 8.32 -8.87 0.51
CA VAL A 79 8.40 -8.64 1.95
C VAL A 79 9.15 -7.33 2.13
N VAL A 80 8.44 -6.28 2.54
CA VAL A 80 9.04 -4.96 2.73
C VAL A 80 9.12 -4.62 4.21
N PRO A 81 10.33 -4.34 4.76
CA PRO A 81 10.49 -3.98 6.16
C PRO A 81 9.71 -2.71 6.54
N PRO A 82 9.32 -2.58 7.82
CA PRO A 82 8.77 -1.36 8.39
C PRO A 82 9.56 -0.12 8.01
N GLY A 83 8.86 0.92 7.57
CA GLY A 83 9.48 2.18 7.16
C GLY A 83 10.11 2.16 5.77
N GLN A 84 10.17 1.03 5.04
CA GLN A 84 10.70 1.00 3.66
C GLN A 84 9.61 1.02 2.59
N TRP A 85 8.41 1.48 2.93
CA TRP A 85 7.28 1.58 2.03
C TRP A 85 6.35 2.74 2.43
N GLU A 86 5.63 3.28 1.45
CA GLU A 86 4.63 4.34 1.63
C GLU A 86 3.43 4.07 0.72
N ASN A 87 2.22 4.41 1.19
CA ASN A 87 1.05 4.56 0.33
C ASN A 87 0.51 5.99 0.42
N ILE A 88 0.24 6.60 -0.73
CA ILE A 88 -0.34 7.93 -0.85
C ILE A 88 -1.70 7.80 -1.50
N TYR A 89 -2.73 8.32 -0.82
CA TYR A 89 -4.09 8.37 -1.35
C TYR A 89 -4.42 9.84 -1.59
N THR A 90 -4.75 10.21 -2.83
CA THR A 90 -5.09 11.58 -3.19
C THR A 90 -6.31 11.58 -4.08
N ASN A 91 -7.36 12.29 -3.65
CA ASN A 91 -8.65 12.34 -4.36
C ASN A 91 -9.22 10.94 -4.67
N SER A 92 -9.00 10.00 -3.76
CA SER A 92 -9.47 8.61 -3.89
C SER A 92 -10.18 8.18 -2.62
N ARG A 93 -11.22 7.37 -2.74
CA ARG A 93 -11.79 6.68 -1.57
C ARG A 93 -10.71 5.78 -0.94
N PRO A 94 -10.62 5.68 0.39
CA PRO A 94 -9.71 4.73 1.02
C PRO A 94 -9.98 3.31 0.52
N THR A 95 -8.95 2.68 -0.05
CA THR A 95 -8.96 1.31 -0.58
C THR A 95 -7.65 0.61 -0.22
N GLY A 96 -7.59 -0.71 -0.36
CA GLY A 96 -6.39 -1.47 -0.01
C GLY A 96 -5.97 -1.24 1.43
N LEU A 97 -4.74 -0.78 1.65
CA LEU A 97 -4.21 -0.50 2.98
C LEU A 97 -4.82 0.74 3.64
N GLY A 98 -5.37 1.68 2.88
CA GLY A 98 -6.07 2.84 3.46
C GLY A 98 -7.42 2.49 4.10
N ALA A 99 -7.97 1.32 3.79
CA ALA A 99 -9.25 0.85 4.34
C ALA A 99 -9.10 -0.10 5.54
N THR A 100 -7.87 -0.35 6.02
CA THR A 100 -7.65 -1.22 7.19
C THR A 100 -7.84 -0.44 8.49
N SER A 101 -7.73 -1.12 9.62
CA SER A 101 -7.68 -0.50 10.95
C SER A 101 -6.75 -1.31 11.83
N PHE A 102 -6.07 -0.66 12.76
CA PHE A 102 -5.14 -1.32 13.68
C PHE A 102 -5.43 -0.93 15.12
N ALA A 103 -5.21 -1.89 16.02
CA ALA A 103 -5.41 -1.70 17.45
C ALA A 103 -4.25 -0.86 18.04
N VAL A 104 -4.60 0.25 18.68
CA VAL A 104 -3.67 1.11 19.40
C VAL A 104 -4.01 1.02 20.89
N ARG A 105 -2.99 0.82 21.72
CA ARG A 105 -3.13 0.95 23.17
C ARG A 105 -3.02 2.41 23.54
N THR A 106 -4.03 2.93 24.23
CA THR A 106 -4.05 4.32 24.67
C THR A 106 -2.89 4.60 25.63
N ALA A 107 -2.25 5.75 25.46
CA ALA A 107 -1.15 6.19 26.34
C ALA A 107 -1.62 6.45 27.79
N GLN A 108 -2.94 6.54 28.01
CA GLN A 108 -3.57 6.82 29.30
C GLN A 108 -3.63 5.62 30.27
N GLY A 109 -3.12 4.44 29.87
CA GLY A 109 -2.87 3.34 30.81
C GLY A 109 -4.11 2.64 31.37
N ASN A 110 -5.30 3.01 30.89
CA ASN A 110 -6.59 2.37 31.22
C ASN A 110 -6.77 0.99 30.57
N GLY A 111 -5.83 0.55 29.72
CA GLY A 111 -5.84 -0.78 29.09
C GLY A 111 -6.87 -0.94 27.97
N GLU A 112 -7.60 0.12 27.64
CA GLU A 112 -8.57 0.13 26.55
C GLU A 112 -7.85 0.14 25.19
N THR A 113 -8.35 -0.69 24.28
CA THR A 113 -7.84 -0.80 22.91
C THR A 113 -8.73 0.01 21.99
N GLU A 114 -8.14 1.01 21.33
CA GLU A 114 -8.84 1.79 20.32
C GLU A 114 -8.44 1.31 18.92
N TRP A 115 -9.41 1.25 18.01
CA TRP A 115 -9.15 0.95 16.61
C TRP A 115 -8.95 2.25 15.86
N MET A 116 -7.75 2.43 15.31
CA MET A 116 -7.39 3.66 14.60
C MET A 116 -7.27 3.41 13.10
N SER A 117 -7.68 4.42 12.33
CA SER A 117 -7.45 4.44 10.89
C SER A 117 -5.95 4.57 10.59
N PRO A 118 -5.43 3.83 9.60
CA PRO A 118 -4.06 3.97 9.08
C PRO A 118 -3.77 5.35 8.50
N VAL A 119 -4.80 5.99 7.98
CA VAL A 119 -4.71 7.17 7.12
C VAL A 119 -4.42 8.43 7.95
N VAL A 120 -3.34 9.18 7.62
CA VAL A 120 -2.91 10.39 8.36
C VAL A 120 -2.56 11.57 7.45
N ASP A 121 -2.73 12.80 7.93
CA ASP A 121 -2.47 14.00 7.12
C ASP A 121 -0.97 14.20 6.84
N ALA A 122 -0.59 14.03 5.57
CA ALA A 122 0.77 14.16 5.06
C ALA A 122 1.36 15.57 5.20
N SER A 123 0.50 16.58 5.26
CA SER A 123 0.92 17.98 5.21
C SER A 123 1.48 18.50 6.54
N LYS A 124 1.52 17.66 7.58
CA LYS A 124 1.83 18.09 8.94
C LYS A 124 3.12 17.47 9.49
N GLY A 125 3.92 18.32 10.15
CA GLY A 125 5.07 17.92 10.95
C GLY A 125 6.09 17.08 10.18
N ALA A 126 6.57 16.01 10.83
CA ALA A 126 7.56 15.09 10.26
C ALA A 126 7.06 14.32 9.02
N LEU A 127 5.76 14.33 8.74
CA LEU A 127 5.17 13.63 7.59
C LEU A 127 5.26 14.43 6.29
N ARG A 128 5.65 15.72 6.36
CA ARG A 128 5.75 16.60 5.17
C ARG A 128 6.78 16.12 4.16
N GLY A 129 7.90 15.61 4.63
CA GLY A 129 8.98 15.06 3.80
C GLY A 129 8.87 13.54 3.65
N MET A 130 9.26 13.03 2.49
CA MET A 130 9.44 11.59 2.24
C MET A 130 10.43 10.98 3.25
N ALA A 131 11.51 11.68 3.59
CA ALA A 131 12.51 11.19 4.55
C ALA A 131 11.90 10.90 5.92
N GLY A 132 10.96 11.73 6.37
CA GLY A 132 10.20 11.49 7.59
C GLY A 132 9.16 10.38 7.43
N ARG A 133 8.56 10.26 6.24
CA ARG A 133 7.55 9.22 5.95
C ARG A 133 8.10 7.80 5.89
N ILE A 134 9.23 7.62 5.23
CA ILE A 134 9.90 6.31 5.12
C ILE A 134 11.14 6.20 6.03
N LYS A 135 11.22 7.03 7.09
CA LYS A 135 12.28 7.04 8.10
C LYS A 135 13.68 6.80 7.52
N SER A 136 14.00 7.48 6.42
CA SER A 136 15.20 7.22 5.63
C SER A 136 16.24 8.31 5.86
N ASP A 137 17.35 7.95 6.50
CA ASP A 137 18.47 8.88 6.73
C ASP A 137 19.14 9.32 5.43
N TYR A 138 19.15 8.44 4.41
CA TYR A 138 19.65 8.78 3.08
C TYR A 138 18.87 9.95 2.45
N LEU A 139 17.55 9.96 2.62
CA LEU A 139 16.69 10.99 2.02
C LEU A 139 16.72 12.31 2.78
N LYS A 140 17.04 12.31 4.08
CA LYS A 140 17.14 13.55 4.87
C LYS A 140 18.11 14.55 4.23
N GLY A 141 19.29 14.09 3.85
CA GLY A 141 20.30 14.94 3.21
C GLY A 141 19.92 15.41 1.79
N TYR A 142 19.02 14.70 1.11
CA TYR A 142 18.47 15.12 -0.19
C TYR A 142 17.39 16.20 -0.01
N GLU A 143 16.51 16.03 0.98
CA GLU A 143 15.43 16.96 1.26
C GLU A 143 15.92 18.29 1.83
N GLU A 144 16.96 18.28 2.67
CA GLU A 144 17.57 19.52 3.17
C GLU A 144 18.05 20.42 2.03
N LYS A 145 18.56 19.84 0.94
CA LYS A 145 19.02 20.57 -0.25
C LYS A 145 17.87 21.06 -1.13
N GLN A 146 16.69 20.47 -1.01
CA GLN A 146 15.50 20.75 -1.85
C GLN A 146 14.33 21.31 -1.03
N LYS A 147 14.62 21.82 0.17
CA LYS A 147 13.60 22.20 1.16
C LYS A 147 12.57 23.19 0.61
N GLU A 148 13.03 24.20 -0.13
CA GLU A 148 12.16 25.23 -0.72
C GLU A 148 11.15 24.65 -1.71
N PHE A 149 11.55 23.65 -2.52
CA PHE A 149 10.66 22.99 -3.47
C PHE A 149 9.56 22.18 -2.75
N TRP A 150 9.93 21.47 -1.68
CA TRP A 150 8.98 20.67 -0.91
C TRP A 150 8.03 21.53 -0.07
N ASP A 151 8.50 22.67 0.45
CA ASP A 151 7.65 23.60 1.20
C ASP A 151 6.54 24.22 0.34
N GLN A 152 6.78 24.44 -0.96
CA GLN A 152 5.80 25.01 -1.90
C GLN A 152 4.71 24.01 -2.34
N SER A 153 4.98 22.70 -2.24
CA SER A 153 4.06 21.66 -2.76
C SER A 153 2.69 21.62 -2.07
N PHE A 154 2.61 22.15 -0.84
CA PHE A 154 1.39 22.25 -0.06
C PHE A 154 0.88 23.69 0.12
N ASP A 155 1.64 24.69 -0.34
CA ASP A 155 1.26 26.12 -0.26
C ASP A 155 0.42 26.56 -1.48
N VAL A 156 -0.28 25.61 -2.10
CA VAL A 156 -1.20 25.89 -3.18
C VAL A 156 -2.54 26.27 -2.56
N ASP A 157 -2.90 27.56 -2.60
CA ASP A 157 -4.24 28.00 -2.23
C ASP A 157 -5.25 27.55 -3.29
N TYR A 158 -5.77 26.34 -3.14
CA TYR A 158 -6.79 25.78 -4.02
C TYR A 158 -8.08 26.61 -4.06
N LYS A 159 -8.29 27.57 -3.14
CA LYS A 159 -9.43 28.50 -3.22
C LYS A 159 -9.26 29.53 -4.35
N LYS A 160 -8.04 29.81 -4.81
CA LYS A 160 -7.80 30.68 -5.97
C LYS A 160 -8.16 30.04 -7.31
N PHE A 161 -8.28 28.72 -7.36
CA PHE A 161 -8.57 27.96 -8.57
C PHE A 161 -9.97 27.33 -8.57
N ALA A 162 -10.75 27.56 -7.50
CA ALA A 162 -12.17 27.26 -7.49
C ALA A 162 -12.90 28.28 -8.39
N PRO A 163 -13.72 27.84 -9.36
CA PRO A 163 -14.53 28.73 -10.20
C PRO A 163 -15.57 29.50 -9.38
#